data_AF-A0AAN0NCD9-F1
#
_entry.id   AF-A0AAN0NCD9-F1
#
_cell.length_a   1.000
_cell.length_b   1.000
_cell.length_c   1.000
_cell.angle_alpha   90.00
_cell.angle_beta   90.00
_cell.angle_gamma   90.00
#
_symmetry.space_group_name_H-M   'P 1'
#
loop_
_entity.id
_entity.type
_entity.pdbx_description
1 polymer ?
#
loop_
_entity_poly.entity_id
_entity_poly.type
_entity_poly.pdbx_seq_one_letter_code
_entity_poly.pdbx_strand_id
1 'polypeptide(L)'
;MKVRSTVSADISMHVIWVNSTDFDSTVKAVKVHEILVNEFGYTDALILEQGNRGKGVSISVCDLTTTIKQMREDYGYAKKAERTIGTTSEHRTSAKALLSCLYDD
;
A
#
# COMPACT_ATOMS: atom_id res chain seq x y z
N MET A 1 -4.69 -1.40 -24.05
CA MET A 1 -3.43 -1.27 -23.27
C MET A 1 -3.56 -2.10 -22.01
N LYS A 2 -2.68 -3.08 -21.77
CA LYS A 2 -2.63 -3.79 -20.49
C LYS A 2 -2.14 -2.78 -19.45
N VAL A 3 -3.00 -2.35 -18.52
CA VAL A 3 -2.59 -1.43 -17.44
C VAL A 3 -1.43 -2.11 -16.71
N ARG A 4 -0.29 -1.44 -16.63
CA ARG A 4 0.89 -2.00 -15.98
C ARG A 4 0.59 -2.03 -14.48
N SER A 5 0.51 -3.22 -13.89
CA SER A 5 0.28 -3.41 -12.46
C SER A 5 1.35 -2.68 -11.65
N THR A 6 0.98 -1.53 -11.10
CA THR A 6 1.88 -0.60 -10.43
C THR A 6 1.27 -0.17 -9.11
N VAL A 7 2.14 0.01 -8.11
CA VAL A 7 1.79 0.65 -6.84
C VAL A 7 2.20 2.10 -6.92
N SER A 8 1.32 3.00 -6.52
CA SER A 8 1.58 4.43 -6.34
C SER A 8 1.29 4.84 -4.92
N ALA A 9 1.58 6.09 -4.56
CA ALA A 9 1.10 6.64 -3.32
C ALA A 9 0.73 8.10 -3.47
N ASP A 10 -0.30 8.49 -2.73
CA ASP A 10 -0.61 9.87 -2.43
C ASP A 10 -0.12 10.14 -1.00
N ILE A 11 0.55 11.27 -0.79
CA ILE A 11 1.13 11.62 0.52
C ILE A 11 0.69 13.04 0.85
N SER A 12 -0.09 13.17 1.92
CA SER A 12 -0.58 14.45 2.40
C SER A 12 -0.54 14.52 3.91
N MET A 13 -0.02 15.63 4.42
CA MET A 13 0.12 15.94 5.86
C MET A 13 0.80 14.81 6.64
N HIS A 14 0.00 13.89 7.19
CA HIS A 14 0.41 12.84 8.11
C HIS A 14 0.07 11.43 7.58
N VAL A 15 -0.38 11.30 6.33
CA VAL A 15 -0.88 10.04 5.79
C VAL A 15 -0.23 9.73 4.45
N ILE A 16 0.14 8.46 4.28
CA ILE A 16 0.52 7.85 3.00
C ILE A 16 -0.59 6.89 2.62
N TRP A 17 -1.23 7.15 1.49
CA TRP A 17 -2.17 6.23 0.84
C TRP A 17 -1.43 5.42 -0.21
N VAL A 18 -1.24 4.13 0.03
CA VAL A 18 -0.60 3.19 -0.90
C VAL A 18 -1.67 2.61 -1.83
N ASN A 19 -1.61 3.01 -3.10
CA ASN A 19 -2.66 2.73 -4.07
C ASN A 19 -2.26 1.59 -5.01
N SER A 20 -3.24 0.75 -5.33
CA SER A 20 -3.14 -0.37 -6.27
C SER A 20 -4.31 -0.36 -7.27
N THR A 21 -4.23 -1.17 -8.32
CA THR A 21 -5.22 -1.16 -9.43
C THR A 21 -5.74 -2.56 -9.82
N ASP A 22 -5.10 -3.60 -9.29
CA ASP A 22 -5.40 -5.01 -9.51
C ASP A 22 -4.86 -5.86 -8.34
N PHE A 23 -5.11 -7.18 -8.38
CA PHE A 23 -4.64 -8.10 -7.34
C PHE A 23 -3.11 -8.07 -7.16
N ASP A 24 -2.35 -8.15 -8.26
CA ASP A 24 -0.88 -8.19 -8.18
C ASP A 24 -0.29 -6.91 -7.59
N SER A 25 -0.85 -5.76 -7.92
CA SER A 25 -0.46 -4.48 -7.30
C SER A 25 -0.99 -4.36 -5.87
N THR A 26 -2.11 -4.99 -5.53
CA THR A 26 -2.60 -5.05 -4.13
C THR A 26 -1.65 -5.84 -3.26
N VAL A 27 -1.14 -6.98 -3.72
CA VAL A 27 -0.10 -7.76 -3.02
C VAL A 27 1.14 -6.92 -2.77
N LYS A 28 1.57 -6.11 -3.75
CA LYS A 28 2.70 -5.19 -3.58
C LYS A 28 2.37 -4.05 -2.60
N ALA A 29 1.13 -3.54 -2.62
CA ALA A 29 0.69 -2.50 -1.69
C ALA A 29 0.70 -3.00 -0.24
N VAL A 30 0.27 -4.23 0.01
CA VAL A 30 0.37 -4.90 1.32
C VAL A 30 1.82 -4.94 1.80
N LYS A 31 2.75 -5.34 0.94
CA LYS A 31 4.17 -5.39 1.31
C LYS A 31 4.76 -4.01 1.60
N VAL A 32 4.41 -2.99 0.81
CA VAL A 32 4.84 -1.61 1.06
C VAL A 32 4.29 -1.12 2.41
N HIS A 33 3.01 -1.40 2.69
CA HIS A 33 2.39 -1.09 3.97
C HIS A 33 3.11 -1.76 5.14
N GLU A 34 3.38 -3.07 5.04
CA GLU A 34 4.12 -3.81 6.07
C GLU A 34 5.49 -3.21 6.37
N ILE A 35 6.23 -2.78 5.34
CA ILE A 35 7.55 -2.14 5.53
C ILE A 35 7.39 -0.80 6.26
N LEU A 36 6.41 0.02 5.86
CA LEU A 36 6.15 1.31 6.50
C LEU A 36 5.76 1.16 7.97
N VAL A 37 4.98 0.13 8.31
CA VAL A 37 4.59 -0.16 9.70
C VAL A 37 5.77 -0.75 10.49
N ASN A 38 6.42 -1.79 9.96
CA ASN A 38 7.38 -2.59 10.73
C ASN A 38 8.77 -1.96 10.80
N GLU A 39 9.24 -1.31 9.74
CA GLU A 39 10.59 -0.73 9.68
C GLU A 39 10.61 0.75 10.08
N PHE A 40 9.59 1.52 9.69
CA PHE A 40 9.51 2.96 9.97
C PHE A 40 8.61 3.30 11.17
N GLY A 41 7.90 2.31 11.73
CA GLY A 41 7.07 2.50 12.92
C GLY A 41 5.80 3.32 12.67
N TYR A 42 5.38 3.47 11.42
CA TYR A 42 4.17 4.22 11.11
C TYR A 42 2.94 3.47 11.63
N THR A 43 1.94 4.23 12.03
CA THR A 43 0.69 3.67 12.54
C THR A 43 -0.16 3.18 11.37
N ASP A 44 -0.63 1.94 11.47
CA ASP A 44 -1.63 1.43 10.53
C ASP A 44 -2.93 2.24 10.70
N ALA A 45 -3.31 2.97 9.65
CA ALA A 45 -4.48 3.83 9.67
C ALA A 45 -5.71 3.19 9.01
N LEU A 46 -5.57 1.98 8.42
CA LEU A 46 -6.62 1.12 7.88
C LEU A 46 -7.88 1.85 7.34
N ILE A 47 -7.71 2.67 6.30
CA ILE A 47 -8.82 3.23 5.52
C ILE A 47 -8.90 2.49 4.18
N LEU A 48 -9.99 1.73 4.01
CA LEU A 48 -10.33 0.99 2.80
C LEU A 48 -11.21 1.86 1.89
N GLU A 49 -10.62 2.45 0.87
CA GLU A 49 -11.36 3.09 -0.22
C GLU A 49 -11.21 2.28 -1.51
N GLN A 50 -12.29 2.26 -2.30
CA GLN A 50 -12.25 1.73 -3.65
C GLN A 50 -11.18 2.48 -4.43
N GLY A 51 -10.19 1.76 -4.95
CA GLY A 51 -9.11 2.37 -5.71
C GLY A 51 -9.67 3.22 -6.85
N ASN A 52 -9.16 4.44 -6.99
CA ASN A 52 -9.63 5.47 -7.93
C ASN A 52 -9.44 5.05 -9.40
N ARG A 53 -8.81 3.89 -9.64
CA ARG A 53 -8.46 3.31 -10.94
C ARG A 53 -8.50 1.77 -10.86
N GLY A 54 -9.56 1.14 -11.38
CA GLY A 54 -9.64 -0.32 -11.52
C GLY A 54 -10.23 -1.03 -10.29
N LYS A 55 -9.87 -2.31 -10.09
CA LYS A 55 -10.31 -3.14 -8.95
C LYS A 55 -9.18 -3.31 -7.92
N GLY A 56 -8.57 -2.21 -7.51
CA GLY A 56 -7.51 -2.19 -6.51
C GLY A 56 -7.96 -1.57 -5.19
N VAL A 57 -7.05 -1.48 -4.23
CA VAL A 57 -7.28 -0.86 -2.92
C VAL A 57 -6.36 0.34 -2.69
N SER A 58 -6.81 1.25 -1.84
CA SER A 58 -5.94 2.20 -1.14
C SER A 58 -5.73 1.72 0.30
N ILE A 59 -4.49 1.63 0.77
CA ILE A 59 -4.14 1.26 2.15
C ILE A 59 -3.38 2.42 2.77
N SER A 60 -3.82 2.92 3.92
CA SER A 60 -3.23 4.09 4.56
C SER A 60 -2.35 3.74 5.76
N VAL A 61 -1.20 4.39 5.85
CA VAL A 61 -0.42 4.50 7.10
C VAL A 61 -0.30 5.97 7.50
N CYS A 62 -0.20 6.24 8.80
CA CYS A 62 -0.06 7.60 9.30
C CYS A 62 1.11 7.78 10.27
N ASP A 63 1.67 8.99 10.27
CA ASP A 63 2.61 9.45 11.27
C ASP A 63 2.48 10.96 11.49
N LEU A 64 2.34 11.36 12.76
CA LEU A 64 2.12 12.76 13.15
C LEU A 64 3.43 13.55 13.33
N THR A 65 4.56 12.85 13.42
CA THR A 65 5.85 13.43 13.79
C THR A 65 6.76 13.64 12.58
N THR A 66 6.56 12.85 11.53
CA THR A 66 7.40 12.76 10.36
C THR A 66 7.01 13.82 9.35
N THR A 67 7.99 14.49 8.77
CA THR A 67 7.75 15.49 7.73
C THR A 67 7.29 14.83 6.44
N ILE A 68 6.50 15.53 5.61
CA ILE A 68 6.09 15.05 4.28
C ILE A 68 7.29 14.64 3.42
N LYS A 69 8.43 15.35 3.56
CA LYS A 69 9.65 15.00 2.82
C LYS A 69 10.16 13.62 3.24
N GLN A 70 10.27 13.36 4.53
CA GLN A 70 10.72 12.08 5.06
C GLN A 70 9.72 10.96 4.70
N MET A 71 8.41 11.21 4.82
CA MET A 71 7.38 10.25 4.38
C MET A 71 7.53 9.83 2.90
N ARG A 72 7.92 10.78 2.02
CA ARG A 72 8.20 10.47 0.60
C ARG A 72 9.45 9.63 0.42
N GLU A 73 10.49 9.89 1.21
CA GLU A 73 11.73 9.12 1.20
C GLU A 73 11.50 7.69 1.72
N ASP A 74 10.76 7.55 2.82
CA ASP A 74 10.40 6.26 3.44
C ASP A 74 9.52 5.43 2.51
N TYR A 75 8.50 6.04 1.88
CA TYR A 75 7.75 5.37 0.82
C TYR A 75 8.62 4.95 -0.36
N GLY A 76 9.55 5.82 -0.78
CA GLY A 76 10.50 5.53 -1.85
C GLY A 76 11.38 4.32 -1.53
N TYR A 77 11.83 4.23 -0.28
CA TYR A 77 12.55 3.08 0.25
C TYR A 77 11.67 1.82 0.26
N ALA A 78 10.50 1.88 0.89
CA ALA A 78 9.58 0.75 1.01
C ALA A 78 9.21 0.17 -0.36
N LYS A 79 8.94 1.03 -1.35
CA LYS A 79 8.66 0.62 -2.74
C LYS A 79 9.84 -0.09 -3.41
N LYS A 80 11.08 0.25 -3.05
CA LYS A 80 12.28 -0.40 -3.57
C LYS A 80 12.52 -1.74 -2.85
N ALA A 81 12.40 -1.75 -1.52
CA ALA A 81 12.58 -2.93 -0.66
C ALA A 81 11.51 -4.00 -0.92
N GLU A 82 10.27 -3.62 -1.25
CA GLU A 82 9.20 -4.54 -1.63
C GLU A 82 9.66 -5.51 -2.72
N ARG A 83 10.44 -5.05 -3.70
CA ARG A 83 10.90 -5.88 -4.83
C ARG A 83 11.89 -6.97 -4.43
N THR A 84 12.61 -6.76 -3.33
CA THR A 84 13.60 -7.70 -2.82
C THR A 84 13.01 -8.67 -1.79
N ILE A 85 11.90 -8.30 -1.16
CA ILE A 85 11.19 -9.16 -0.21
C ILE A 85 10.38 -10.21 -0.98
N GLY A 86 10.53 -11.48 -0.60
CA GLY A 86 9.75 -12.57 -1.17
C GLY A 86 8.26 -12.40 -0.87
N THR A 87 7.40 -12.63 -1.86
CA THR A 87 5.95 -12.64 -1.65
C THR A 87 5.52 -13.93 -0.97
N THR A 88 4.88 -13.84 0.19
CA THR A 88 4.39 -15.00 0.94
C THR A 88 2.92 -15.30 0.65
N SER A 89 2.41 -16.38 1.26
CA SER A 89 1.00 -16.76 1.15
C SER A 89 0.09 -15.81 1.93
N GLU A 90 0.61 -15.25 3.02
CA GLU A 90 -0.04 -14.26 3.88
C GLU A 90 -0.26 -12.96 3.10
N HIS A 91 0.74 -12.49 2.35
CA HIS A 91 0.58 -11.30 1.48
C HIS A 91 -0.57 -11.44 0.49
N ARG A 92 -0.69 -12.62 -0.14
CA ARG A 92 -1.77 -12.93 -1.08
C ARG A 92 -3.12 -13.02 -0.38
N THR A 93 -3.16 -13.59 0.82
CA THR A 93 -4.36 -13.75 1.62
C THR A 93 -4.88 -12.39 2.08
N SER A 94 -4.00 -11.53 2.63
CA SER A 94 -4.32 -10.15 3.01
C SER A 94 -4.81 -9.36 1.81
N ALA A 95 -4.11 -9.42 0.67
CA ALA A 95 -4.54 -8.75 -0.55
C ALA A 95 -5.93 -9.18 -1.03
N LYS A 96 -6.21 -10.50 -0.96
CA LYS A 96 -7.52 -11.04 -1.31
C LYS A 96 -8.60 -10.55 -0.36
N ALA A 97 -8.35 -10.60 0.96
CA ALA A 97 -9.28 -10.13 1.97
C ALA A 97 -9.64 -8.65 1.78
N LEU A 98 -8.64 -7.79 1.54
CA LEU A 98 -8.85 -6.36 1.29
C LEU A 98 -9.72 -6.11 0.05
N LEU A 99 -9.50 -6.87 -1.03
CA LEU A 99 -10.30 -6.73 -2.26
C LEU A 99 -11.71 -7.29 -2.09
N SER A 100 -11.86 -8.40 -1.37
CA SER A 100 -13.16 -8.98 -1.03
C SER A 100 -14.04 -7.99 -0.25
N CYS A 101 -13.46 -7.21 0.66
CA CYS A 101 -14.19 -6.16 1.37
C CYS A 101 -14.76 -5.05 0.47
N LEU A 102 -14.25 -4.88 -0.76
CA LEU A 102 -14.59 -3.77 -1.65
C LEU A 102 -15.33 -4.19 -2.92
N TYR A 103 -15.13 -5.43 -3.38
CA TYR A 103 -15.57 -5.88 -4.71
C TYR A 103 -16.31 -7.22 -4.69
N ASP A 104 -16.55 -7.82 -3.52
CA ASP A 104 -17.49 -8.93 -3.43
C ASP A 104 -18.93 -8.39 -3.41
N ASP A 105 -19.75 -8.90 -4.34
CA ASP A 105 -21.22 -8.91 -4.25
C ASP A 105 -21.66 -10.13 -3.42
#